data_AF-A0A1H6R1H7-F1
#
_entry.id   AF-A0A1H6R1H7-F1
#
_cell.length_a   1.000
_cell.length_b   1.000
_cell.length_c   1.000
_cell.angle_alpha   90.00
_cell.angle_beta   90.00
_cell.angle_gamma   90.00
#
_symmetry.space_group_name_H-M   'P 1'
#
loop_
_entity.id
_entity.type
_entity.pdbx_description
1 polymer ?
#
loop_
_entity_poly.entity_id
_entity_poly.type
_entity_poly.pdbx_seq_one_letter_code
_entity_poly.pdbx_strand_id
1 'polypeptide(L)'
;MKFSDNFKLWWWILLLLSTASILGYRLGDITSGNATTNDSFLLGLFVAMMLVPIFAEMEFLGIKLKQEIDELKESIRIQFGDIKSDIRNSQNQTLNATFHSFGPPPSENKLSELKQEIEIIKSNPELVEVEKEGVDSDIPTDDNIDLFVVRYKIERIVNRLFAYFFPDIANNQRMSLLEQISQLSRSGLINNDVKTVLPKVLATCNYAIHGRPLTRKQIDFVKDNADVVISALSATYENRDMF
;
A
#
# COMPACT_ATOMS: atom_id res chain seq x y z
N MET A 1 -23.95 22.73 -52.15
CA MET A 1 -22.59 23.28 -51.92
C MET A 1 -22.32 23.24 -50.42
N LYS A 2 -21.20 22.66 -49.97
CA LYS A 2 -20.82 22.66 -48.55
C LYS A 2 -20.11 24.00 -48.28
N PHE A 3 -20.75 24.89 -47.52
CA PHE A 3 -20.10 26.11 -47.05
C PHE A 3 -19.03 25.78 -46.01
N SER A 4 -17.91 26.51 -46.03
CA SER A 4 -16.83 26.33 -45.04
C SER A 4 -17.34 26.66 -43.64
N ASP A 5 -16.80 26.00 -42.62
CA ASP A 5 -17.28 26.17 -41.23
C ASP A 5 -17.02 27.59 -40.71
N ASN A 6 -15.95 28.24 -41.20
CA ASN A 6 -15.67 29.66 -40.95
C ASN A 6 -16.78 30.57 -41.52
N PHE A 7 -17.29 30.28 -42.72
CA PHE A 7 -18.38 31.06 -43.31
C PHE A 7 -19.67 30.95 -42.48
N LYS A 8 -19.99 29.74 -42.00
CA LYS A 8 -21.17 29.51 -41.15
C LYS A 8 -21.07 30.28 -39.83
N LEU A 9 -19.88 30.31 -39.21
CA LEU A 9 -19.62 31.05 -37.97
C LEU A 9 -19.81 32.57 -38.18
N TRP A 10 -19.18 33.13 -39.20
CA TRP A 10 -19.32 34.56 -39.52
C TRP A 10 -20.77 34.94 -39.85
N TRP A 11 -21.46 34.09 -40.60
CA TRP A 11 -22.87 34.29 -40.93
C TRP A 11 -23.77 34.26 -39.69
N TRP A 12 -23.51 33.34 -38.76
CA TRP A 12 -24.23 33.25 -37.49
C TRP A 12 -24.00 34.48 -36.60
N ILE A 13 -22.75 34.96 -36.50
CA ILE A 13 -22.41 36.21 -35.77
C ILE A 13 -23.16 37.40 -36.36
N LEU A 14 -23.21 37.51 -37.69
CA LEU A 14 -23.91 38.59 -38.39
C LEU A 14 -25.42 38.55 -38.11
N LEU A 15 -26.04 37.36 -38.15
CA LEU A 15 -27.47 37.19 -37.83
C LEU A 15 -27.78 37.52 -36.37
N LEU A 16 -26.91 37.14 -35.44
CA LEU A 16 -27.07 37.43 -34.02
C LEU A 16 -26.97 38.94 -33.75
N LEU A 17 -25.98 39.62 -34.35
CA LEU A 17 -25.82 41.08 -34.25
C LEU A 17 -26.99 41.83 -34.89
N SER A 18 -27.47 41.37 -36.05
CA SER A 18 -28.63 41.98 -36.73
C SER A 18 -29.89 41.87 -35.88
N THR A 19 -30.13 40.70 -35.28
CA THR A 19 -31.31 40.46 -34.43
C THR A 19 -31.22 41.26 -33.12
N ALA A 20 -30.03 41.31 -32.51
CA ALA A 20 -29.78 42.13 -31.32
C ALA A 20 -30.02 43.63 -31.58
N SER A 21 -29.58 44.13 -32.74
CA SER A 21 -29.75 45.53 -33.14
C SER A 21 -31.24 45.88 -33.28
N ILE A 22 -32.04 45.04 -33.95
CA ILE A 22 -33.49 45.23 -34.09
C ILE A 22 -34.18 45.25 -32.72
N LEU A 23 -33.81 44.32 -31.83
CA LEU A 23 -34.35 44.28 -30.46
C LEU A 23 -33.96 45.52 -29.65
N GLY A 24 -32.74 46.03 -29.82
CA GLY A 24 -32.23 47.24 -29.17
C GLY A 24 -33.00 48.49 -29.59
N TYR A 25 -33.31 48.64 -30.88
CA TYR A 25 -34.15 49.75 -31.37
C TYR A 25 -35.59 49.67 -30.86
N ARG A 26 -36.12 48.46 -30.65
CA ARG A 26 -37.48 48.20 -30.17
C ARG A 26 -37.61 48.16 -28.65
N LEU A 27 -36.49 48.23 -27.92
CA LEU A 27 -36.46 48.08 -26.46
C LEU A 27 -37.29 49.15 -25.75
N GLY A 28 -37.32 50.38 -26.28
CA GLY A 28 -38.13 51.48 -25.75
C GLY A 28 -39.63 51.21 -25.85
N ASP A 29 -40.10 50.65 -26.96
CA ASP A 29 -41.51 50.28 -27.16
C ASP A 29 -41.90 49.08 -26.28
N ILE A 30 -40.99 48.12 -26.11
CA ILE A 30 -41.20 46.93 -25.28
C ILE A 30 -41.31 47.31 -23.80
N THR A 31 -40.40 48.17 -23.30
CA THR A 31 -40.37 48.60 -21.90
C THR A 31 -41.46 49.59 -21.53
N SER A 32 -42.01 50.32 -22.51
CA SER A 32 -43.16 51.22 -22.34
C SER A 32 -44.52 50.50 -22.44
N GLY A 33 -44.54 49.18 -22.66
CA GLY A 33 -45.75 48.37 -22.69
C GLY A 33 -46.44 48.27 -24.05
N ASN A 34 -45.83 48.78 -25.12
CA ASN A 34 -46.33 48.69 -26.50
C ASN A 34 -45.73 47.50 -27.27
N ALA A 35 -45.42 46.41 -26.55
CA ALA A 35 -44.88 45.21 -27.16
C ALA A 35 -45.91 44.54 -28.07
N THR A 36 -45.47 44.16 -29.27
CA THR A 36 -46.24 43.42 -30.25
C THR A 36 -45.90 41.92 -30.19
N THR A 37 -46.78 41.07 -30.74
CA THR A 37 -46.53 39.62 -30.85
C THR A 37 -45.22 39.30 -31.58
N ASN A 38 -44.81 40.15 -32.53
CA ASN A 38 -43.56 39.99 -33.26
C ASN A 38 -42.33 40.17 -32.35
N ASP A 39 -42.39 41.03 -31.33
CA ASP A 39 -41.28 41.27 -30.41
C ASP A 39 -41.03 40.05 -29.51
N SER A 40 -42.10 39.40 -29.06
CA SER A 40 -42.01 38.15 -28.29
C SER A 40 -41.39 37.02 -29.11
N PHE A 41 -41.75 36.92 -30.40
CA PHE A 41 -41.15 35.94 -31.31
C PHE A 41 -39.65 36.24 -31.56
N LEU A 42 -39.31 37.50 -31.84
CA LEU A 42 -37.94 37.95 -32.05
C LEU A 42 -37.05 37.72 -30.81
N LEU A 43 -37.57 37.99 -29.62
CA LEU A 43 -36.88 37.72 -28.35
C LEU A 43 -36.64 36.21 -28.16
N GLY A 44 -37.67 35.38 -28.39
CA GLY A 44 -37.54 33.92 -28.31
C GLY A 44 -36.52 33.37 -29.31
N LEU A 45 -36.53 33.88 -30.54
CA LEU A 45 -35.55 33.52 -31.58
C LEU A 45 -34.13 33.93 -31.20
N PHE A 46 -33.96 35.12 -30.62
CA PHE A 46 -32.67 35.62 -30.16
C PHE A 46 -32.08 34.77 -29.03
N VAL A 47 -32.90 34.42 -28.04
CA VAL A 47 -32.50 33.51 -26.95
C VAL A 47 -32.16 32.13 -27.51
N ALA A 48 -32.97 31.58 -28.42
CA ALA A 48 -32.68 30.30 -29.05
C ALA A 48 -31.35 30.33 -29.81
N MET A 49 -31.06 31.39 -30.57
CA MET A 49 -29.78 31.56 -31.27
C MET A 49 -28.60 31.64 -30.31
N MET A 50 -28.71 32.32 -29.16
CA MET A 50 -27.66 32.37 -28.14
C MET A 50 -27.36 30.99 -27.51
N LEU A 51 -28.35 30.11 -27.43
CA LEU A 51 -28.17 28.78 -26.85
C LEU A 51 -27.53 27.78 -27.83
N VAL A 52 -27.61 27.99 -29.15
CA VAL A 52 -26.98 27.13 -30.16
C VAL A 52 -25.49 26.86 -29.90
N PRO A 53 -24.61 27.86 -29.65
CA PRO A 53 -23.21 27.61 -29.36
C PRO A 53 -22.99 26.81 -28.08
N ILE A 54 -23.84 26.96 -27.07
CA ILE A 54 -23.76 26.19 -25.81
C ILE A 54 -24.02 24.70 -26.07
N PHE A 55 -24.97 24.39 -26.96
CA PHE A 55 -25.23 23.00 -27.38
C PHE A 55 -24.18 22.47 -28.37
N ALA A 56 -23.62 23.33 -29.22
CA ALA A 56 -22.55 22.95 -30.16
C ALA A 56 -21.19 22.73 -29.45
N GLU A 57 -20.89 23.44 -28.37
CA GLU A 57 -19.71 23.22 -27.53
C GLU A 57 -19.78 21.88 -26.76
N MET A 58 -20.98 21.34 -26.50
CA MET A 58 -21.11 19.97 -25.97
C MET A 58 -20.69 18.89 -26.98
N GLU A 59 -20.73 19.15 -28.30
CA GLU A 59 -20.16 18.24 -29.29
C GLU A 59 -18.62 18.37 -29.39
N PHE A 60 -18.07 19.57 -29.17
CA PHE A 60 -16.62 19.82 -29.19
C PHE A 60 -15.89 19.30 -27.93
N LEU A 61 -16.57 19.33 -26.79
CA LEU A 61 -16.13 18.69 -25.54
C LEU A 61 -16.26 17.16 -25.59
N GLY A 62 -17.12 16.61 -26.45
CA GLY A 62 -17.30 15.17 -26.63
C GLY A 62 -16.08 14.46 -27.24
N ILE A 63 -15.32 15.12 -28.14
CA ILE A 63 -14.16 14.48 -28.79
C ILE A 63 -12.90 14.61 -27.93
N LYS A 64 -12.64 15.79 -27.35
CA LYS A 64 -11.48 15.98 -26.44
C LYS A 64 -11.65 15.22 -25.13
N LEU A 65 -12.83 15.27 -24.50
CA LEU A 65 -13.08 14.49 -23.28
C LEU A 65 -13.07 12.99 -23.56
N LYS A 66 -13.55 12.55 -24.73
CA LYS A 66 -13.47 11.13 -25.11
C LYS A 66 -12.04 10.70 -25.41
N GLN A 67 -11.23 11.52 -26.07
CA GLN A 67 -9.80 11.25 -26.25
C GLN A 67 -9.06 11.21 -24.91
N GLU A 68 -9.31 12.17 -24.02
CA GLU A 68 -8.71 12.18 -22.68
C GLU A 68 -9.21 11.01 -21.81
N ILE A 69 -10.48 10.61 -21.91
CA ILE A 69 -11.02 9.44 -21.21
C ILE A 69 -10.50 8.14 -21.82
N ASP A 70 -10.34 8.05 -23.13
CA ASP A 70 -9.82 6.85 -23.80
C ASP A 70 -8.31 6.70 -23.56
N GLU A 71 -7.53 7.80 -23.58
CA GLU A 71 -6.12 7.83 -23.15
C GLU A 71 -5.98 7.51 -21.66
N LEU A 72 -6.88 8.03 -20.80
CA LEU A 72 -6.90 7.69 -19.38
C LEU A 72 -7.26 6.21 -19.18
N LYS A 73 -8.25 5.67 -19.89
CA LYS A 73 -8.60 4.24 -19.85
C LYS A 73 -7.48 3.35 -20.39
N GLU A 74 -6.77 3.79 -21.42
CA GLU A 74 -5.64 3.06 -21.98
C GLU A 74 -4.44 3.10 -21.01
N SER A 75 -4.14 4.25 -20.41
CA SER A 75 -3.13 4.37 -19.35
C SER A 75 -3.49 3.55 -18.11
N ILE A 76 -4.77 3.51 -17.72
CA ILE A 76 -5.28 2.68 -16.64
C ILE A 76 -5.19 1.21 -17.05
N ARG A 77 -5.54 0.82 -18.27
CA ARG A 77 -5.44 -0.57 -18.74
C ARG A 77 -4.00 -1.05 -18.86
N ILE A 78 -3.06 -0.18 -19.25
CA ILE A 78 -1.62 -0.45 -19.29
C ILE A 78 -1.10 -0.56 -17.86
N GLN A 79 -1.38 0.42 -16.99
CA GLN A 79 -0.99 0.36 -15.58
C GLN A 79 -1.64 -0.82 -14.84
N PHE A 80 -2.90 -1.16 -15.09
CA PHE A 80 -3.53 -2.37 -14.57
C PHE A 80 -3.02 -3.64 -15.24
N GLY A 81 -2.55 -3.58 -16.48
CA GLY A 81 -1.90 -4.68 -17.18
C GLY A 81 -0.54 -4.99 -16.59
N ASP A 82 0.23 -3.95 -16.28
CA ASP A 82 1.52 -4.00 -15.60
C ASP A 82 1.34 -4.38 -14.13
N ILE A 83 0.35 -3.80 -13.43
CA ILE A 83 -0.03 -4.21 -12.06
C ILE A 83 -0.58 -5.63 -12.06
N LYS A 84 -1.34 -6.08 -13.06
CA LYS A 84 -1.82 -7.48 -13.15
C LYS A 84 -0.69 -8.42 -13.54
N SER A 85 0.28 -7.96 -14.33
CA SER A 85 1.50 -8.69 -14.64
C SER A 85 2.36 -8.83 -13.38
N ASP A 86 2.53 -7.75 -12.61
CA ASP A 86 3.22 -7.72 -11.33
C ASP A 86 2.46 -8.49 -10.24
N ILE A 87 1.12 -8.46 -10.22
CA ILE A 87 0.28 -9.27 -9.32
C ILE A 87 0.27 -10.73 -9.76
N ARG A 88 0.31 -11.05 -11.06
CA ARG A 88 0.50 -12.43 -11.52
C ARG A 88 1.91 -12.92 -11.21
N ASN A 89 2.91 -12.06 -11.30
CA ASN A 89 4.28 -12.37 -10.88
C ASN A 89 4.35 -12.52 -9.37
N SER A 90 3.65 -11.69 -8.60
CA SER A 90 3.61 -11.76 -7.13
C SER A 90 2.75 -12.93 -6.64
N GLN A 91 1.67 -13.29 -7.33
CA GLN A 91 0.84 -14.46 -7.01
C GLN A 91 1.51 -15.76 -7.42
N ASN A 92 2.20 -15.81 -8.58
CA ASN A 92 2.98 -16.99 -8.98
C ASN A 92 4.30 -17.13 -8.21
N GLN A 93 4.77 -16.09 -7.52
CA GLN A 93 5.87 -16.19 -6.55
C GLN A 93 5.41 -16.57 -5.14
N THR A 94 4.11 -16.74 -4.92
CA THR A 94 3.60 -17.45 -3.73
C THR A 94 3.34 -18.91 -4.08
N LEU A 95 4.07 -19.79 -3.39
CA LEU A 95 3.79 -21.23 -3.21
C LEU A 95 4.38 -22.20 -4.25
N ASN A 96 5.66 -22.04 -4.54
CA ASN A 96 6.63 -23.11 -4.31
C ASN A 96 7.97 -22.50 -3.90
N ALA A 97 7.93 -21.55 -2.96
CA ALA A 97 9.05 -21.47 -2.03
C ALA A 97 9.00 -22.78 -1.26
N THR A 98 9.73 -23.79 -1.75
CA THR A 98 10.03 -24.99 -0.99
C THR A 98 10.84 -24.50 0.20
N PHE A 99 10.13 -24.09 1.25
CA PHE A 99 10.70 -23.69 2.50
C PHE A 99 11.31 -24.97 3.05
N HIS A 100 12.61 -25.15 2.78
CA HIS A 100 13.43 -26.20 3.37
C HIS A 100 13.60 -25.83 4.85
N SER A 101 12.50 -25.97 5.60
CA SER A 101 12.50 -25.87 7.04
C SER A 101 13.38 -26.98 7.58
N PHE A 102 14.13 -26.72 8.65
CA PHE A 102 14.95 -27.71 9.35
C PHE A 102 14.12 -28.79 10.09
N GLY A 103 12.83 -28.93 9.76
CA GLY A 103 11.91 -29.82 10.44
C GLY A 103 11.61 -29.37 11.88
N PRO A 104 10.74 -30.10 12.60
CA PRO A 104 10.63 -29.94 14.05
C PRO A 104 11.95 -30.36 14.72
N PRO A 105 12.25 -29.87 15.94
CA PRO A 105 13.36 -30.38 16.71
C PRO A 105 13.27 -31.91 16.87
N PRO A 106 14.41 -32.61 16.95
CA PRO A 106 14.44 -34.05 17.11
C PRO A 106 13.69 -34.49 18.38
N SER A 107 13.08 -35.68 18.33
CA SER A 107 12.44 -36.28 19.50
C SER A 107 13.48 -36.75 20.52
N GLU A 108 13.11 -36.76 21.80
CA GLU A 108 13.99 -37.17 22.92
C GLU A 108 14.73 -38.49 22.66
N ASN A 109 14.04 -39.50 22.11
CA ASN A 109 14.66 -40.80 21.82
C ASN A 109 15.79 -40.68 20.77
N LYS A 110 15.61 -39.84 19.75
CA LYS A 110 16.62 -39.60 18.71
C LYS A 110 17.80 -38.77 19.22
N LEU A 111 17.62 -37.98 20.28
CA LEU A 111 18.73 -37.23 20.88
C LEU A 111 19.83 -38.15 21.40
N SER A 112 19.47 -39.34 21.89
CA SER A 112 20.44 -40.32 22.39
C SER A 112 21.29 -40.92 21.26
N GLU A 113 20.66 -41.22 20.12
CA GLU A 113 21.35 -41.69 18.90
C GLU A 113 22.26 -40.59 18.32
N LEU A 114 21.76 -39.36 18.21
CA LEU A 114 22.52 -38.20 17.74
C LEU A 114 23.75 -37.90 18.62
N LYS A 115 23.67 -38.14 19.94
CA LYS A 115 24.84 -38.00 20.83
C LYS A 115 25.96 -38.97 20.47
N GLN A 116 25.62 -40.22 20.15
CA GLN A 116 26.60 -41.23 19.73
C GLN A 116 27.23 -40.86 18.38
N GLU A 117 26.43 -40.34 17.43
CA GLU A 117 26.95 -39.84 16.16
C GLU A 117 27.94 -38.68 16.37
N ILE A 118 27.65 -37.76 17.29
CA ILE A 118 28.56 -36.66 17.65
C ILE A 118 29.86 -37.18 18.29
N GLU A 119 29.80 -38.22 19.13
CA GLU A 119 31.01 -38.84 19.70
C GLU A 119 31.90 -39.48 18.63
N ILE A 120 31.31 -40.11 17.62
CA ILE A 120 32.03 -40.65 16.46
C ILE A 120 32.73 -39.51 15.70
N ILE A 121 32.03 -38.38 15.45
CA ILE A 121 32.61 -37.19 14.80
C ILE A 121 33.81 -36.67 15.60
N LYS A 122 33.68 -36.55 16.92
CA LYS A 122 34.77 -36.10 17.82
C LYS A 122 35.97 -37.04 17.84
N SER A 123 35.75 -38.33 17.59
CA SER A 123 36.82 -39.32 17.55
C SER A 123 37.62 -39.30 16.24
N ASN A 124 37.17 -38.54 15.22
CA ASN A 124 37.85 -38.41 13.94
C ASN A 124 38.88 -37.25 13.96
N PRO A 125 40.19 -37.52 14.02
CA PRO A 125 41.23 -36.49 14.13
C PRO A 125 41.30 -35.57 12.92
N GLU A 126 40.93 -36.01 11.71
CA GLU A 126 40.89 -35.15 10.51
C GLU A 126 39.83 -34.05 10.58
N LEU A 127 38.75 -34.27 11.36
CA LEU A 127 37.69 -33.27 11.58
C LEU A 127 37.99 -32.34 12.77
N VAL A 128 38.83 -32.79 13.71
CA VAL A 128 39.16 -32.07 14.96
C VAL A 128 40.41 -31.19 14.80
N GLU A 129 41.32 -31.50 13.88
CA GLU A 129 42.49 -30.64 13.60
C GLU A 129 42.10 -29.29 12.97
N VAL A 130 40.99 -29.22 12.22
CA VAL A 130 40.41 -27.97 11.68
C VAL A 130 39.91 -27.04 12.79
N GLU A 131 39.59 -27.58 13.97
CA GLU A 131 39.04 -26.82 15.11
C GLU A 131 40.09 -25.94 15.82
N LYS A 132 41.39 -26.16 15.58
CA LYS A 132 42.48 -25.49 16.32
C LYS A 132 43.16 -24.34 15.58
N GLU A 133 43.10 -24.32 14.24
CA GLU A 133 43.65 -23.22 13.45
C GLU A 133 42.53 -22.24 13.04
N GLY A 134 42.34 -21.22 13.87
CA GLY A 134 41.81 -19.95 13.39
C GLY A 134 40.36 -19.95 12.91
N VAL A 135 39.46 -20.69 13.57
CA VAL A 135 38.06 -20.23 13.58
C VAL A 135 38.07 -18.93 14.39
N ASP A 136 38.21 -17.80 13.70
CA ASP A 136 37.75 -16.52 14.20
C ASP A 136 36.25 -16.71 14.41
N SER A 137 35.90 -17.23 15.58
CA SER A 137 34.53 -17.35 16.00
C SER A 137 34.07 -15.91 16.03
N ASP A 138 33.23 -15.54 15.06
CA ASP A 138 32.44 -14.31 15.08
C ASP A 138 31.47 -14.45 16.27
N ILE A 139 32.03 -14.36 17.48
CA ILE A 139 31.34 -14.58 18.74
C ILE A 139 30.32 -13.45 18.82
N PRO A 140 29.04 -13.77 19.02
CA PRO A 140 28.03 -12.75 19.24
C PRO A 140 28.51 -11.77 20.31
N THR A 141 28.64 -10.49 19.95
CA THR A 141 28.99 -9.45 20.92
C THR A 141 27.89 -9.30 21.96
N ASP A 142 28.16 -8.64 23.09
CA ASP A 142 27.12 -8.31 24.08
C ASP A 142 25.91 -7.60 23.43
N ASP A 143 26.15 -6.75 22.42
CA ASP A 143 25.09 -6.11 21.66
C ASP A 143 24.27 -7.12 20.82
N ASN A 144 24.89 -8.16 20.25
CA ASN A 144 24.14 -9.22 19.57
C ASN A 144 23.24 -9.99 20.55
N ILE A 145 23.73 -10.27 21.76
CA ILE A 145 22.97 -10.94 22.82
C ILE A 145 21.79 -10.07 23.25
N ASP A 146 22.01 -8.78 23.49
CA ASP A 146 20.95 -7.83 23.85
C ASP A 146 19.86 -7.77 22.76
N LEU A 147 20.25 -7.68 21.49
CA LEU A 147 19.31 -7.67 20.37
C LEU A 147 18.54 -8.99 20.22
N PHE A 148 19.15 -10.13 20.55
CA PHE A 148 18.47 -11.42 20.64
C PHE A 148 17.42 -11.42 21.75
N VAL A 149 17.79 -10.94 22.94
CA VAL A 149 16.87 -10.83 24.09
C VAL A 149 15.67 -9.93 23.76
N VAL A 150 15.90 -8.77 23.11
CA VAL A 150 14.82 -7.87 22.67
C VAL A 150 13.87 -8.58 21.72
N ARG A 151 14.40 -9.25 20.68
CA ARG A 151 13.56 -10.00 19.72
C ARG A 151 12.75 -11.07 20.43
N TYR A 152 13.38 -11.87 21.29
CA TYR A 152 12.72 -12.93 22.01
C TYR A 152 11.55 -12.41 22.84
N LYS A 153 11.73 -11.29 23.57
CA LYS A 153 10.66 -10.66 24.36
C LYS A 153 9.48 -10.24 23.48
N ILE A 154 9.76 -9.54 22.37
CA ILE A 154 8.73 -9.09 21.43
C ILE A 154 7.97 -10.28 20.84
N GLU A 155 8.68 -11.29 20.32
CA GLU A 155 8.10 -12.46 19.69
C GLU A 155 7.22 -13.25 20.67
N ARG A 156 7.67 -13.40 21.92
CA ARG A 156 6.87 -14.02 22.97
C ARG A 156 5.57 -13.26 23.26
N ILE A 157 5.61 -11.94 23.31
CA ILE A 157 4.40 -11.12 23.54
C ILE A 157 3.45 -11.22 22.35
N VAL A 158 3.96 -11.06 21.12
CA VAL A 158 3.15 -11.17 19.90
C VAL A 158 2.50 -12.54 19.78
N ASN A 159 3.26 -13.63 19.97
CA ASN A 159 2.72 -14.99 19.92
C ASN A 159 1.61 -15.20 20.97
N ARG A 160 1.75 -14.63 22.16
CA ARG A 160 0.71 -14.67 23.21
C ARG A 160 -0.54 -13.88 22.82
N LEU A 161 -0.38 -12.64 22.36
CA LEU A 161 -1.49 -11.82 21.89
C LEU A 161 -2.22 -12.52 20.75
N PHE A 162 -1.48 -13.04 19.77
CA PHE A 162 -2.05 -13.72 18.63
C PHE A 162 -2.82 -14.99 19.04
N ALA A 163 -2.24 -15.83 19.92
CA ALA A 163 -2.93 -17.00 20.43
C ALA A 163 -4.19 -16.66 21.25
N TYR A 164 -4.19 -15.54 21.98
CA TYR A 164 -5.33 -15.08 22.76
C TYR A 164 -6.47 -14.56 21.87
N PHE A 165 -6.17 -13.71 20.88
CA PHE A 165 -7.20 -13.10 20.04
C PHE A 165 -7.62 -13.97 18.84
N PHE A 166 -6.77 -14.89 18.39
CA PHE A 166 -7.00 -15.75 17.22
C PHE A 166 -6.69 -17.23 17.49
N PRO A 167 -7.34 -17.86 18.49
CA PRO A 167 -7.01 -19.23 18.91
C PRO A 167 -7.18 -20.25 17.77
N ASP A 168 -8.20 -20.10 16.93
CA ASP A 168 -8.46 -21.01 15.81
C ASP A 168 -7.35 -20.96 14.75
N ILE A 169 -6.76 -19.78 14.52
CA ILE A 169 -5.68 -19.61 13.55
C ILE A 169 -4.37 -20.10 14.15
N ALA A 170 -4.09 -19.73 15.40
CA ALA A 170 -2.86 -20.09 16.10
C ALA A 170 -2.68 -21.61 16.26
N ASN A 171 -3.78 -22.35 16.46
CA ASN A 171 -3.72 -23.80 16.64
C ASN A 171 -3.61 -24.58 15.31
N ASN A 172 -4.14 -24.02 14.21
CA ASN A 172 -4.27 -24.77 12.95
C ASN A 172 -3.26 -24.36 11.88
N GLN A 173 -2.57 -23.23 12.02
CA GLN A 173 -1.70 -22.69 10.98
C GLN A 173 -0.38 -22.16 11.56
N ARG A 174 0.72 -22.45 10.87
CA ARG A 174 2.01 -21.81 11.15
C ARG A 174 2.07 -20.48 10.43
N MET A 175 1.94 -19.40 11.19
CA MET A 175 2.01 -18.03 10.68
C MET A 175 3.33 -17.38 11.09
N SER A 176 3.96 -16.67 10.15
CA SER A 176 5.20 -15.92 10.44
C SER A 176 4.94 -14.80 11.45
N LEU A 177 5.96 -14.41 12.22
CA LEU A 177 5.85 -13.31 13.20
C LEU A 177 5.35 -12.02 12.54
N LEU A 178 5.84 -11.69 11.35
CA LEU A 178 5.43 -10.49 10.62
C LEU A 178 3.94 -10.54 10.22
N GLU A 179 3.46 -11.71 9.83
CA GLU A 179 2.07 -11.90 9.45
C GLU A 179 1.14 -11.84 10.68
N GLN A 180 1.56 -12.40 11.82
CA GLN A 180 0.85 -12.23 13.09
C GLN A 180 0.73 -10.74 13.47
N ILE A 181 1.82 -9.97 13.38
CA ILE A 181 1.82 -8.52 13.64
C ILE A 181 0.87 -7.79 12.68
N SER A 182 0.89 -8.16 11.39
CA SER A 182 0.01 -7.58 10.37
C SER A 182 -1.47 -7.81 10.72
N GLN A 183 -1.83 -9.02 11.14
CA GLN A 183 -3.20 -9.36 11.53
C GLN A 183 -3.64 -8.62 12.81
N LEU A 184 -2.78 -8.59 13.84
CA LEU A 184 -3.03 -7.83 15.07
C LEU A 184 -3.24 -6.34 14.77
N SER A 185 -2.43 -5.77 13.87
CA SER A 185 -2.57 -4.38 13.44
C SER A 185 -3.85 -4.12 12.65
N ARG A 186 -4.20 -4.99 11.69
CA ARG A 186 -5.45 -4.87 10.90
C ARG A 186 -6.70 -4.93 11.78
N SER A 187 -6.62 -5.66 12.89
CA SER A 187 -7.70 -5.81 13.87
C SER A 187 -7.74 -4.67 14.89
N GLY A 188 -6.86 -3.68 14.77
CA GLY A 188 -6.79 -2.53 15.69
C GLY A 188 -6.28 -2.86 17.10
N LEU A 189 -5.68 -4.04 17.30
CA LEU A 189 -5.14 -4.49 18.59
C LEU A 189 -3.76 -3.86 18.88
N ILE A 190 -3.06 -3.44 17.83
CA ILE A 190 -1.80 -2.70 17.92
C ILE A 190 -2.02 -1.32 17.32
N ASN A 191 -1.65 -0.26 18.04
CA ASN A 191 -1.79 1.11 17.58
C ASN A 191 -0.87 1.41 16.36
N ASN A 192 -1.17 2.50 15.65
CA ASN A 192 -0.45 2.86 14.43
C ASN A 192 1.04 3.23 14.67
N ASP A 193 1.37 3.72 15.86
CA ASP A 193 2.75 4.09 16.21
C ASP A 193 3.61 2.83 16.35
N VAL A 194 3.14 1.82 17.08
CA VAL A 194 3.83 0.53 17.22
C VAL A 194 3.90 -0.19 15.87
N LYS A 195 2.84 -0.14 15.06
CA LYS A 195 2.82 -0.71 13.70
C LYS A 195 3.99 -0.21 12.83
N THR A 196 4.39 1.05 13.02
CA THR A 196 5.45 1.68 12.21
C THR A 196 6.85 1.36 12.72
N VAL A 197 7.02 1.29 14.04
CA VAL A 197 8.34 1.12 14.69
C VAL A 197 8.72 -0.34 14.86
N LEU A 198 7.76 -1.20 15.23
CA LEU A 198 7.99 -2.61 15.53
C LEU A 198 8.69 -3.40 14.42
N PRO A 199 8.30 -3.28 13.13
CA PRO A 199 9.00 -4.00 12.06
C PRO A 199 10.46 -3.55 11.91
N LYS A 200 10.79 -2.29 12.21
CA LYS A 200 12.15 -1.76 12.11
C LYS A 200 13.03 -2.30 13.23
N VAL A 201 12.50 -2.36 14.47
CA VAL A 201 13.19 -2.99 15.60
C VAL A 201 13.46 -4.47 15.30
N LEU A 202 12.45 -5.20 14.84
CA LEU A 202 12.58 -6.61 14.48
C LEU A 202 13.58 -6.82 13.33
N ALA A 203 13.59 -5.96 12.32
CA ALA A 203 14.55 -6.03 11.22
C ALA A 203 15.99 -5.89 11.73
N THR A 204 16.27 -4.90 12.58
CA THR A 204 17.61 -4.71 13.18
C THR A 204 18.03 -5.95 13.98
N CYS A 205 17.16 -6.47 14.86
CA CYS A 205 17.45 -7.69 15.61
C CYS A 205 17.69 -8.89 14.67
N ASN A 206 16.91 -9.02 13.60
CA ASN A 206 17.05 -10.11 12.63
C ASN A 206 18.41 -10.04 11.91
N TYR A 207 18.87 -8.84 11.55
CA TYR A 207 20.21 -8.66 10.98
C TYR A 207 21.29 -9.15 11.94
N ALA A 208 21.25 -8.72 13.21
CA ALA A 208 22.24 -9.14 14.22
C ALA A 208 22.28 -10.66 14.42
N ILE A 209 21.10 -11.31 14.49
CA ILE A 209 20.97 -12.74 14.76
C ILE A 209 21.47 -13.59 13.58
N HIS A 210 21.35 -13.07 12.36
CA HIS A 210 21.81 -13.75 11.14
C HIS A 210 23.24 -13.37 10.75
N GLY A 211 24.04 -12.83 11.69
CA GLY A 211 25.45 -12.49 11.45
C GLY A 211 25.63 -11.37 10.41
N ARG A 212 24.65 -10.49 10.24
CA ARG A 212 24.78 -9.32 9.37
C ARG A 212 25.35 -8.16 10.18
N PRO A 213 26.29 -7.38 9.60
CA PRO A 213 26.85 -6.23 10.29
C PRO A 213 25.78 -5.16 10.54
N LEU A 214 25.89 -4.51 11.70
CA LEU A 214 25.06 -3.37 12.08
C LEU A 214 25.93 -2.17 12.42
N THR A 215 25.41 -0.98 12.14
CA THR A 215 26.02 0.26 12.60
C THR A 215 25.69 0.49 14.08
N ARG A 216 26.58 1.20 14.79
CA ARG A 216 26.34 1.58 16.20
C ARG A 216 25.00 2.31 16.39
N LYS A 217 24.64 3.19 15.45
CA LYS A 217 23.36 3.91 15.46
C LYS A 217 22.13 2.99 15.40
N GLN A 218 22.21 1.88 14.66
CA GLN A 218 21.11 0.91 14.59
C GLN A 218 20.98 0.12 15.89
N ILE A 219 22.11 -0.23 16.51
CA ILE A 219 22.15 -0.91 17.81
C ILE A 219 21.56 0.01 18.88
N ASP A 220 22.09 1.23 19.00
CA ASP A 220 21.63 2.22 19.98
C ASP A 220 20.14 2.55 19.79
N PHE A 221 19.66 2.69 18.54
CA PHE A 221 18.24 2.87 18.25
C PHE A 221 17.37 1.77 18.89
N VAL A 222 17.77 0.50 18.80
CA VAL A 222 17.00 -0.58 19.43
C VAL A 222 17.14 -0.52 20.95
N LYS A 223 18.35 -0.37 21.48
CA LYS A 223 18.59 -0.34 22.94
C LYS A 223 17.82 0.79 23.63
N ASP A 224 17.74 1.95 22.99
CA ASP A 224 17.06 3.13 23.55
C ASP A 224 15.53 3.05 23.47
N ASN A 225 14.97 2.24 22.56
CA ASN A 225 13.53 2.26 22.25
C ASN A 225 12.81 0.93 22.47
N ALA A 226 13.52 -0.18 22.66
CA ALA A 226 12.93 -1.51 22.78
C ALA A 226 11.91 -1.61 23.91
N ASP A 227 12.23 -1.06 25.08
CA ASP A 227 11.35 -1.13 26.25
C ASP A 227 10.03 -0.40 26.00
N VAL A 228 10.06 0.75 25.31
CA VAL A 228 8.84 1.49 24.94
C VAL A 228 7.95 0.64 24.03
N VAL A 229 8.53 -0.02 23.02
CA VAL A 229 7.79 -0.90 22.10
C VAL A 229 7.21 -2.10 22.85
N ILE A 230 7.99 -2.71 23.75
CA ILE A 230 7.56 -3.86 24.57
C ILE A 230 6.42 -3.47 25.51
N SER A 231 6.53 -2.33 26.19
CA SER A 231 5.47 -1.81 27.05
C SER A 231 4.20 -1.50 26.27
N ALA A 232 4.31 -0.89 25.09
CA ALA A 232 3.15 -0.59 24.26
C ALA A 232 2.44 -1.85 23.76
N LEU A 233 3.18 -2.91 23.40
CA LEU A 233 2.60 -4.22 23.06
C LEU A 233 1.94 -4.89 24.27
N SER A 234 2.53 -4.76 25.46
CA SER A 234 2.01 -5.37 26.68
C SER A 234 0.73 -4.68 27.17
N ALA A 235 0.64 -3.36 27.01
CA ALA A 235 -0.55 -2.58 27.36
C ALA A 235 -1.82 -3.01 26.60
N THR A 236 -1.69 -3.62 25.42
CA THR A 236 -2.82 -4.22 24.69
C THR A 236 -3.51 -5.32 25.52
N TYR A 237 -2.74 -6.05 26.33
CA TYR A 237 -3.24 -7.11 27.21
C TYR A 237 -3.96 -6.51 28.43
N GLU A 238 -3.28 -5.62 29.14
CA GLU A 238 -3.76 -5.04 30.42
C GLU A 238 -5.03 -4.19 30.27
N ASN A 239 -5.19 -3.48 29.16
CA ASN A 239 -6.39 -2.66 28.93
C ASN A 239 -7.66 -3.49 28.63
N ARG A 240 -7.54 -4.80 28.43
CA ARG A 240 -8.66 -5.68 28.01
C ARG A 240 -9.07 -6.70 29.08
N ASP A 241 -8.19 -7.07 30.02
CA ASP A 241 -8.57 -7.83 31.23
C ASP A 241 -9.43 -7.01 32.22
N MET A 242 -9.71 -5.74 31.90
CA MET A 242 -10.56 -4.82 32.68
C MET A 242 -12.03 -4.78 32.22
N PHE A 243 -12.42 -5.60 31.23
CA PHE A 243 -13.78 -5.69 30.69
C PHE A 243 -14.30 -7.13 30.61
#